data_AF-A0A094EXE1-F1
#
_entry.id   AF-A0A094EXE1-F1
#
_cell.length_a   1.000
_cell.length_b   1.000
_cell.length_c   1.000
_cell.angle_alpha   90.00
_cell.angle_beta   90.00
_cell.angle_gamma   90.00
#
_symmetry.space_group_name_H-M   'P 1'
#
loop_
_entity.id
_entity.type
_entity.pdbx_description
1 polymer ?
#
loop_
_entity_poly.entity_id
_entity_poly.type
_entity_poly.pdbx_seq_one_letter_code
_entity_poly.pdbx_strand_id
1 'polypeptide(L)'
;MEGERQYWKDHLAHFAPRALPSFHASSSAARGLDVVAYTTGIETAGLERAAMGAGVSPQVVVQTAYALVLGSYLGRGDVCFGAVFAGRSVEVEGVEEVVGPCIATLPVRVDVSGK
;
A
#
# COMPACT_ATOMS: atom_id res chain seq x y z
N MET A 1 19.39 5.92 -10.72
CA MET A 1 20.27 5.54 -9.59
C MET A 1 20.40 6.64 -8.54
N GLU A 2 21.13 7.76 -8.75
CA GLU A 2 21.25 8.80 -7.70
C GLU A 2 19.95 9.60 -7.48
N GLY A 3 19.22 9.91 -8.56
CA GLY A 3 17.94 10.63 -8.47
C GLY A 3 16.86 9.86 -7.71
N GLU A 4 16.73 8.56 -7.93
CA GLU A 4 15.76 7.70 -7.21
C GLU A 4 16.11 7.58 -5.73
N ARG A 5 17.40 7.47 -5.43
CA ARG A 5 17.89 7.44 -4.05
C ARG A 5 17.58 8.74 -3.32
N GLN A 6 17.80 9.87 -3.99
CA GLN A 6 17.50 11.19 -3.43
C GLN A 6 15.99 11.38 -3.25
N TYR A 7 15.19 10.98 -4.24
CA TYR A 7 13.73 10.97 -4.13
C TYR A 7 13.25 10.22 -2.88
N TRP A 8 13.75 9.01 -2.62
CA TRP A 8 13.31 8.24 -1.45
C TRP A 8 13.76 8.85 -0.13
N LYS A 9 14.97 9.44 -0.08
CA LYS A 9 15.43 10.18 1.11
C LYS A 9 14.48 11.34 1.42
N ASP A 10 14.11 12.11 0.40
CA ASP A 10 13.28 13.30 0.56
C ASP A 10 11.81 12.93 0.84
N HIS A 11 11.26 11.96 0.12
CA HIS A 11 9.87 11.51 0.25
C HIS A 11 9.58 10.89 1.63
N LEU A 12 10.55 10.15 2.18
CA LEU A 12 10.44 9.54 3.50
C LEU A 12 11.05 10.41 4.62
N ALA A 13 11.61 11.58 4.27
CA ALA A 13 12.09 12.52 5.26
C ALA A 13 10.95 12.88 6.23
N HIS A 14 11.27 12.94 7.51
CA HIS A 14 10.34 13.27 8.60
C HIS A 14 9.19 12.28 8.79
N PHE A 15 9.15 11.16 8.07
CA PHE A 15 8.21 10.08 8.40
C PHE A 15 8.69 9.34 9.66
N ALA A 16 7.80 9.20 10.64
CA ALA A 16 8.07 8.44 11.86
C ALA A 16 7.15 7.20 11.91
N PRO A 17 7.66 5.99 11.64
CA PRO A 17 6.86 4.77 11.67
C PRO A 17 6.22 4.55 13.05
N ARG A 18 4.96 4.10 13.06
CA ARG A 18 4.24 3.71 14.27
C ARG A 18 3.77 2.27 14.16
N ALA A 19 4.03 1.47 15.18
CA ALA A 19 3.52 0.11 15.25
C ALA A 19 1.99 0.11 15.38
N LEU A 20 1.34 -0.85 14.73
CA LEU A 20 -0.08 -1.12 14.95
C LEU A 20 -0.29 -1.52 16.42
N PRO A 21 -1.38 -1.06 17.05
CA PRO A 21 -1.72 -1.50 18.40
C PRO A 21 -2.07 -2.99 18.40
N SER A 22 -1.73 -3.68 19.49
CA SER A 22 -2.17 -5.06 19.70
C SER A 22 -3.65 -5.06 20.07
N PHE A 23 -4.48 -5.74 19.27
CA PHE A 23 -5.90 -5.97 19.59
C PHE A 23 -6.13 -7.30 20.32
N HIS A 24 -5.07 -8.06 20.60
CA HIS A 24 -5.17 -9.33 21.31
C HIS A 24 -5.04 -9.14 22.82
N ALA A 25 -5.89 -9.83 23.58
CA ALA A 25 -5.87 -9.85 25.04
C ALA A 25 -4.66 -10.60 25.64
N SER A 26 -3.99 -11.45 24.85
CA SER A 26 -2.79 -12.20 25.25
C SER A 26 -1.68 -11.99 24.22
N SER A 27 -0.47 -11.70 24.69
CA SER A 27 0.72 -11.43 23.88
C SER A 27 1.42 -12.70 23.35
N SER A 28 0.89 -13.88 23.63
CA SER A 28 1.41 -15.14 23.10
C SER A 28 0.85 -15.38 21.69
N ALA A 29 1.30 -14.58 20.72
CA ALA A 29 1.05 -14.88 19.32
C ALA A 29 1.76 -16.19 18.96
N ALA A 30 1.00 -17.23 18.63
CA ALA A 30 1.58 -18.39 17.94
C ALA A 30 2.25 -17.87 16.66
N ARG A 31 3.53 -18.20 16.45
CA ARG A 31 4.21 -17.84 15.20
C ARG A 31 3.56 -18.63 14.07
N GLY A 32 2.85 -17.95 13.17
CA GLY A 32 2.14 -18.57 12.06
C GLY A 32 1.53 -17.52 11.14
N LEU A 33 1.14 -17.95 9.94
CA LEU A 33 0.35 -17.15 9.02
C LEU A 33 -1.11 -17.53 9.22
N ASP A 34 -1.95 -16.55 9.54
CA ASP A 34 -3.40 -16.68 9.48
C ASP A 34 -3.91 -15.91 8.26
N VAL A 35 -4.95 -16.44 7.61
CA VAL A 35 -5.51 -15.86 6.38
C VAL A 35 -6.99 -15.67 6.57
N VAL A 36 -7.42 -14.42 6.45
CA VAL A 36 -8.83 -14.05 6.46
C VAL A 36 -9.16 -13.40 5.13
N ALA A 37 -10.28 -13.81 4.54
CA ALA A 37 -10.80 -13.27 3.29
C ALA A 37 -12.24 -12.79 3.47
N TYR A 38 -12.55 -11.64 2.90
CA TYR A 38 -13.90 -11.06 2.89
C TYR A 38 -14.28 -10.67 1.47
N THR A 39 -15.49 -11.06 1.08
CA THR A 39 -16.11 -10.57 -0.17
C THR A 39 -16.93 -9.33 0.17
N THR A 40 -16.58 -8.20 -0.43
CA THR A 40 -17.34 -6.96 -0.26
C THR A 40 -18.63 -7.01 -1.08
N GLY A 41 -19.65 -6.24 -0.67
CA GLY A 41 -20.85 -6.01 -1.49
C GLY A 41 -20.64 -4.98 -2.62
N ILE A 42 -19.43 -4.44 -2.78
CA ILE A 42 -19.11 -3.47 -3.82
C ILE A 42 -18.84 -4.23 -5.12
N GLU A 43 -19.65 -3.97 -6.14
CA GLU A 43 -19.42 -4.52 -7.47
C GLU A 43 -18.13 -3.97 -8.08
N THR A 44 -17.36 -4.83 -8.75
CA THR A 44 -16.13 -4.43 -9.47
C THR A 44 -16.39 -3.30 -10.46
N ALA A 45 -17.46 -3.39 -11.24
CA ALA A 45 -17.85 -2.34 -12.19
C ALA A 45 -18.25 -1.02 -11.49
N GLY A 46 -18.74 -1.08 -10.26
CA GLY A 46 -18.99 0.10 -9.43
C GLY A 46 -17.68 0.78 -9.03
N LEU A 47 -16.70 -0.01 -8.56
CA LEU A 47 -15.37 0.48 -8.20
C LEU A 47 -14.65 1.10 -9.41
N GLU A 48 -14.69 0.44 -10.57
CA GLU A 48 -14.07 0.92 -11.81
C GLU A 48 -14.68 2.25 -12.28
N ARG A 49 -16.01 2.38 -12.22
CA ARG A 49 -16.70 3.64 -12.56
C ARG A 49 -16.33 4.77 -11.60
N ALA A 50 -16.25 4.49 -10.30
CA ALA A 50 -15.84 5.48 -9.31
C ALA A 50 -14.39 5.93 -9.53
N ALA A 51 -13.48 4.98 -9.80
CA ALA A 51 -12.09 5.27 -10.12
C ALA A 51 -11.97 6.12 -11.39
N MET A 52 -12.70 5.76 -12.44
CA MET A 52 -12.77 6.51 -13.70
C MET A 52 -13.30 7.93 -13.49
N GLY A 53 -14.38 8.10 -12.72
CA GLY A 53 -14.93 9.41 -12.40
C GLY A 53 -13.97 10.31 -11.62
N ALA A 54 -13.03 9.72 -10.87
CA ALA A 54 -11.97 10.42 -10.16
C ALA A 54 -10.64 10.53 -10.95
N GLY A 55 -10.56 9.98 -12.16
CA GLY A 55 -9.35 10.01 -12.99
C GLY A 55 -8.19 9.16 -12.43
N VAL A 56 -8.48 8.11 -11.66
CA VAL A 56 -7.48 7.26 -10.99
C VAL A 56 -7.69 5.78 -11.33
N SER A 57 -6.73 4.93 -10.99
CA SER A 57 -6.90 3.48 -11.09
C SER A 57 -7.72 2.92 -9.91
N PRO A 58 -8.39 1.76 -10.08
CA PRO A 58 -9.06 1.07 -8.96
C PRO A 58 -8.13 0.79 -7.77
N GLN A 59 -6.84 0.53 -8.04
CA GLN A 59 -5.83 0.34 -7.01
C GLN A 59 -5.71 1.55 -6.09
N VAL A 60 -5.70 2.78 -6.64
CA VAL A 60 -5.62 4.03 -5.86
C VAL A 60 -6.82 4.16 -4.93
N VAL A 61 -8.02 3.80 -5.39
CA VAL A 61 -9.23 3.83 -4.56
C VAL A 61 -9.10 2.89 -3.36
N VAL A 62 -8.65 1.64 -3.59
CA VAL A 62 -8.46 0.65 -2.52
C VAL A 62 -7.33 1.06 -1.56
N GLN A 63 -6.21 1.57 -2.08
CA GLN A 63 -5.10 2.07 -1.27
C GLN A 63 -5.51 3.27 -0.41
N THR A 64 -6.36 4.16 -0.94
CA THR A 64 -6.89 5.30 -0.20
C THR A 64 -7.82 4.84 0.93
N ALA A 65 -8.72 3.89 0.65
CA ALA A 65 -9.56 3.27 1.68
C ALA A 65 -8.71 2.61 2.78
N TYR A 66 -7.65 1.90 2.39
CA TYR A 66 -6.71 1.30 3.34
C TYR A 66 -5.96 2.36 4.19
N ALA A 67 -5.48 3.44 3.57
CA ALA A 67 -4.81 4.54 4.26
C ALA A 67 -5.70 5.21 5.31
N LEU A 68 -6.99 5.42 5.01
CA LEU A 68 -7.98 5.97 5.94
C LEU A 68 -8.19 5.06 7.16
N VAL A 69 -8.32 3.75 6.92
CA VAL A 69 -8.46 2.75 7.99
C VAL A 69 -7.18 2.71 8.84
N LEU A 70 -6.01 2.66 8.20
CA LEU A 70 -4.72 2.64 8.88
C LEU A 70 -4.51 3.88 9.75
N GLY A 71 -4.82 5.07 9.22
CA GLY A 71 -4.72 6.33 9.96
C GLY A 71 -5.64 6.38 11.17
N SER A 72 -6.85 5.81 11.05
CA SER A 72 -7.79 5.67 12.17
C SER A 72 -7.23 4.79 13.30
N TYR A 73 -6.58 3.67 12.95
CA TYR A 73 -5.94 2.80 13.95
C TYR A 73 -4.67 3.39 14.57
N LEU A 74 -3.90 4.17 13.81
CA LEU A 74 -2.66 4.80 14.28
C LEU A 74 -2.87 6.16 14.96
N GLY A 75 -4.07 6.73 14.88
CA GLY A 75 -4.40 8.07 15.38
C GLY A 75 -3.58 9.18 14.72
N ARG A 76 -3.23 9.03 13.43
CA ARG A 76 -2.45 10.01 12.63
C ARG A 76 -2.92 9.99 11.17
N GLY A 77 -2.85 11.13 10.49
CA GLY A 77 -3.18 11.24 9.07
C GLY A 77 -2.04 10.87 8.12
N ASP A 78 -0.78 11.14 8.49
CA ASP A 78 0.40 10.73 7.72
C ASP A 78 0.74 9.27 8.00
N VAL A 79 0.45 8.40 7.03
CA VAL A 79 0.62 6.94 7.11
C VAL A 79 1.50 6.43 5.97
N CYS A 80 2.20 5.33 6.21
CA CYS A 80 2.99 4.65 5.19
C CYS A 80 2.78 3.15 5.26
N PHE A 81 2.60 2.51 4.10
CA PHE A 81 2.47 1.06 3.97
C PHE A 81 3.20 0.55 2.73
N GLY A 82 3.52 -0.75 2.69
CA GLY A 82 4.15 -1.37 1.53
C GLY A 82 3.12 -1.74 0.47
N ALA A 83 3.35 -1.33 -0.78
CA ALA A 83 2.60 -1.81 -1.94
C ALA A 83 3.49 -2.72 -2.79
N VAL A 84 2.95 -3.88 -3.18
CA VAL A 84 3.66 -4.85 -4.03
C VAL A 84 3.30 -4.57 -5.49
N PHE A 85 4.33 -4.38 -6.31
CA PHE A 85 4.24 -4.19 -7.74
C PHE A 85 4.86 -5.40 -8.44
N ALA A 86 4.39 -5.70 -9.65
CA ALA A 86 4.96 -6.77 -10.47
C ALA A 86 6.44 -6.54 -10.80
N GLY A 87 6.89 -5.28 -10.80
CA GLY A 87 8.27 -4.85 -11.05
C GLY A 87 8.81 -5.20 -12.44
N ARG A 88 7.90 -5.43 -13.39
CA ARG A 88 8.21 -5.74 -14.80
C ARG A 88 8.26 -4.51 -15.70
N SER A 89 8.02 -3.32 -15.16
CA SER A 89 8.13 -2.05 -15.89
C SER A 89 9.56 -1.49 -15.96
N VAL A 90 10.59 -2.32 -15.74
CA VAL A 90 12.00 -1.91 -15.84
C VAL A 90 12.47 -2.02 -17.29
N GLU A 91 13.42 -1.17 -17.69
CA GLU A 91 13.99 -1.16 -19.05
C GLU A 91 14.95 -2.35 -19.27
N VAL A 92 14.40 -3.56 -19.20
CA VAL A 92 15.10 -4.81 -19.48
C VAL A 92 14.34 -5.52 -20.59
N GLU A 93 15.04 -5.77 -21.70
CA GLU A 93 14.46 -6.50 -22.83
C GLU A 93 13.96 -7.89 -22.39
N GLY A 94 12.73 -8.23 -22.77
CA GLY A 94 12.11 -9.52 -22.39
C GLY A 94 11.71 -9.64 -20.91
N VAL A 95 11.71 -8.56 -20.12
CA VAL A 95 11.35 -8.61 -18.68
C VAL A 95 9.98 -9.22 -18.40
N GLU A 96 9.01 -9.05 -19.30
CA GLU A 96 7.68 -9.63 -19.16
C GLU A 96 7.67 -11.16 -19.25
N GLU A 97 8.70 -11.76 -19.89
CA GLU A 97 8.83 -13.20 -20.11
C GLU A 97 9.74 -13.88 -19.08
N VAL A 98 10.38 -13.10 -18.20
CA VAL A 98 11.28 -13.63 -17.17
C VAL A 98 10.53 -14.57 -16.21
N VAL A 99 11.01 -15.80 -16.12
CA VAL A 99 10.61 -16.80 -15.12
C VAL A 99 11.45 -16.58 -13.86
N GLY A 100 10.92 -15.79 -12.92
CA GLY A 100 11.60 -15.45 -11.68
C GLY A 100 10.91 -14.30 -10.92
N PRO A 101 11.39 -13.96 -9.72
CA PRO A 101 10.84 -12.86 -8.94
C PRO A 101 11.23 -11.52 -9.56
N CYS A 102 10.26 -10.83 -10.14
CA CYS A 102 10.38 -9.42 -10.53
C CYS A 102 9.70 -8.49 -9.53
N ILE A 103 9.02 -9.02 -8.52
CA ILE A 103 8.21 -8.22 -7.60
C ILE A 103 9.04 -7.19 -6.85
N ALA A 104 8.47 -6.00 -6.69
CA ALA A 104 9.07 -4.92 -5.90
C ALA A 104 8.06 -4.46 -4.84
N THR A 105 8.51 -4.25 -3.61
CA THR A 105 7.71 -3.63 -2.55
C THR A 105 8.20 -2.20 -2.36
N LEU A 106 7.32 -1.24 -2.60
CA LEU A 106 7.63 0.18 -2.45
C LEU A 106 6.79 0.79 -1.32
N PRO A 107 7.33 1.74 -0.55
CA PRO A 107 6.55 2.46 0.44
C PRO A 107 5.60 3.45 -0.25
N VAL A 108 4.33 3.41 0.15
CA VAL A 108 3.29 4.36 -0.22
C VAL A 108 2.99 5.19 1.01
N ARG A 109 3.45 6.44 1.03
CA ARG A 109 3.18 7.42 2.09
C ARG A 109 2.05 8.35 1.65
N VAL A 110 1.02 8.48 2.48
CA VAL A 110 -0.17 9.28 2.21
C VAL A 110 -0.53 10.07 3.46
N ASP A 111 -0.86 11.35 3.29
CA ASP A 111 -1.45 12.17 4.35
C ASP A 111 -2.96 12.28 4.14
N VAL A 112 -3.73 11.59 4.99
CA VAL A 112 -5.20 11.59 4.99
C VAL A 112 -5.81 12.60 5.97
N SER A 113 -5.01 13.47 6.60
CA SER A 113 -5.52 14.46 7.57
C SER A 113 -6.41 15.55 6.98
N GLY A 114 -6.46 15.66 5.65
CA GLY A 114 -7.23 16.70 4.95
C GLY A 114 -6.59 18.06 5.17
N LYS A 115 -5.76 18.48 4.22
CA LYS A 115 -5.48 19.90 4.01
C LYS A 115 -6.33 20.41 2.86
#